data_AF-A0A1H8U5M4-F1
#
_entry.id   AF-A0A1H8U5M4-F1
#
_cell.length_a   1.000
_cell.length_b   1.000
_cell.length_c   1.000
_cell.angle_alpha   90.00
_cell.angle_beta   90.00
_cell.angle_gamma   90.00
#
_symmetry.space_group_name_H-M   'P 1'
#
loop_
_entity.id
_entity.type
_entity.pdbx_description
1 polymer ?
#
loop_
_entity_poly.entity_id
_entity_poly.type
_entity_poly.pdbx_seq_one_letter_code
_entity_poly.pdbx_strand_id
1 'polypeptide(L)'
;MRRVVRRLKRWLYLGHRWLGIASCVLFAIWFVSGVVMMYVAFPSFDTRERWASLPDLALSKVRLAPDQAMAAAELKRYPRELRLVMQNDEPVYRLLGADGRRQAISAVDGRVLGDITAEQALAVARSHPAAVAPRLLGVVERDQWSVTARFDPLRPMFLIGLGNDAGTELYVSQRSGEIVLDTTRHERVWNWLGAIPHWIYFTALRQDAPLWRQVVIGTSGICGLVAVSGIWIGLLRAGLRRRYAAGRITPYRGWMAWHHLTGLVAGVVVLTWMFSGWLSLNPFDLFTRRGDAREALQRYAGHDAPTVAAALPSRDRPGVVEARFIWVGGAPLMLLAHRAGSQSVVDPTSGASRTLSQDRIFAAAAQLLPEATMTLQQRLDQPDVYWYAHHLQRVLPVLRVGFDDVAETWFHLDPLSGEILGRSDRGLRVRRWLFNALHSFDFPLLLAHRPAWDIVVIGLSLAGLVVSISGVVIGWRRLVRG
;
A
#
# COMPACT_ATOMS: atom_id res chain seq x y z
N MET A 1 38.58 -24.38 -25.78
CA MET A 1 37.26 -24.73 -25.17
C MET A 1 37.34 -25.40 -23.78
N ARG A 2 37.99 -26.57 -23.60
CA ARG A 2 38.01 -27.31 -22.30
C ARG A 2 38.61 -26.54 -21.10
N ARG A 3 39.68 -25.75 -21.31
CA ARG A 3 40.29 -24.92 -20.25
C ARG A 3 39.38 -23.79 -19.77
N VAL A 4 38.67 -23.13 -20.70
CA VAL A 4 37.69 -22.08 -20.41
C VAL A 4 36.53 -22.64 -19.59
N VAL A 5 35.97 -23.78 -20.00
CA VAL A 5 34.90 -24.47 -19.25
C VAL A 5 35.34 -24.85 -17.83
N ARG A 6 36.58 -25.33 -17.64
CA ARG A 6 37.11 -25.63 -16.30
C ARG A 6 37.25 -24.38 -15.43
N ARG A 7 37.74 -23.26 -16.00
CA ARG A 7 37.85 -21.97 -15.28
C ARG A 7 36.48 -21.44 -14.89
N LEU A 8 35.51 -21.43 -15.81
CA LEU A 8 34.13 -20.99 -15.55
C LEU A 8 33.47 -21.81 -14.44
N LYS A 9 33.62 -23.15 -14.48
CA LYS A 9 33.11 -24.01 -13.39
C LYS A 9 33.76 -23.67 -12.05
N ARG A 10 35.08 -23.45 -12.01
CA ARG A 10 35.77 -23.07 -10.77
C ARG A 10 35.23 -21.75 -10.19
N TRP A 11 35.07 -20.73 -11.03
CA TRP A 11 34.51 -19.45 -10.62
C TRP A 11 33.06 -19.57 -10.17
N LEU A 12 32.23 -20.37 -10.84
CA LEU A 12 30.87 -20.66 -10.43
C LEU A 12 30.82 -21.27 -9.01
N TYR A 13 31.64 -22.30 -8.74
CA TYR A 13 31.69 -22.93 -7.42
C TYR A 13 32.20 -21.98 -6.34
N LEU A 14 33.24 -21.19 -6.62
CA LEU A 14 33.79 -20.24 -5.65
C LEU A 14 32.84 -19.05 -5.39
N GLY A 15 32.24 -18.51 -6.45
CA GLY A 15 31.29 -17.41 -6.37
C GLY A 15 30.03 -17.81 -5.61
N HIS A 16 29.39 -18.92 -5.99
CA HIS A 16 28.22 -19.43 -5.27
C HIS A 16 28.53 -19.70 -3.80
N ARG A 17 29.71 -20.23 -3.49
CA ARG A 17 30.11 -20.51 -2.11
C ARG A 17 30.16 -19.25 -1.25
N TRP A 18 30.91 -18.23 -1.67
CA TRP A 18 31.14 -17.05 -0.83
C TRP A 18 29.93 -16.11 -0.82
N LEU A 19 29.35 -15.84 -1.99
CA LEU A 19 28.11 -15.06 -2.09
C LEU A 19 26.94 -15.79 -1.44
N GLY A 20 26.94 -17.13 -1.49
CA GLY A 20 25.94 -17.98 -0.86
C GLY A 20 25.87 -17.84 0.65
N ILE A 21 27.02 -17.69 1.35
CA ILE A 21 27.01 -17.51 2.81
C ILE A 21 26.28 -16.21 3.18
N ALA A 22 26.66 -15.09 2.56
CA ALA A 22 26.00 -13.80 2.81
C ALA A 22 24.52 -13.81 2.40
N SER A 23 24.22 -14.36 1.23
CA SER A 23 22.83 -14.45 0.73
C SER A 23 21.96 -15.36 1.60
N CYS A 24 22.52 -16.44 2.17
CA CYS A 24 21.77 -17.31 3.07
C CYS A 24 21.40 -16.64 4.40
N VAL A 25 22.24 -15.72 4.92
CA VAL A 25 21.85 -14.90 6.08
C VAL A 25 20.66 -14.03 5.72
N LEU A 26 20.72 -13.36 4.56
CA LEU A 26 19.65 -12.49 4.10
C LEU A 26 18.35 -13.27 3.80
N PHE A 27 18.44 -14.44 3.16
CA PHE A 27 17.29 -15.31 2.94
C PHE A 27 16.66 -15.77 4.25
N ALA A 28 17.46 -16.16 5.24
CA ALA A 28 16.93 -16.54 6.55
C ALA A 28 16.14 -15.38 7.18
N ILE A 29 16.69 -14.16 7.14
CA ILE A 29 16.00 -12.95 7.60
C ILE A 29 14.70 -12.76 6.83
N TRP A 30 14.72 -12.82 5.48
CA TRP A 30 13.54 -12.61 4.64
C TRP A 30 12.44 -13.66 4.83
N PHE A 31 12.78 -14.94 5.04
CA PHE A 31 11.78 -15.97 5.32
C PHE A 31 11.12 -15.76 6.69
N VAL A 32 11.91 -15.47 7.73
CA VAL A 32 11.36 -15.17 9.06
C VAL A 32 10.48 -13.91 9.00
N SER A 33 10.99 -12.86 8.37
CA SER A 33 10.27 -11.58 8.31
C SER A 33 9.05 -11.62 7.40
N GLY A 34 9.07 -12.44 6.34
CA GLY A 34 7.92 -12.69 5.50
C GLY A 34 6.78 -13.35 6.28
N VAL A 35 7.09 -14.31 7.16
CA VAL A 35 6.08 -14.93 8.05
C VAL A 35 5.50 -13.90 9.02
N VAL A 36 6.31 -13.01 9.59
CA VAL A 36 5.81 -11.94 10.47
C VAL A 36 4.85 -11.01 9.71
N MET A 37 5.19 -10.63 8.48
CA MET A 37 4.34 -9.77 7.64
C MET A 37 2.99 -10.40 7.24
N MET A 38 2.83 -11.72 7.35
CA MET A 38 1.54 -12.36 7.16
C MET A 38 0.52 -11.92 8.22
N TYR A 39 1.00 -11.58 9.42
CA TYR A 39 0.17 -11.31 10.60
C TYR A 39 0.21 -9.85 11.05
N VAL A 40 1.32 -9.16 10.82
CA VAL A 40 1.49 -7.76 11.23
C VAL A 40 1.86 -6.92 10.01
N ALA A 41 0.91 -6.07 9.60
CA ALA A 41 1.13 -5.11 8.54
C ALA A 41 2.06 -3.97 9.00
N PHE A 42 2.69 -3.30 8.04
CA PHE A 42 3.36 -2.04 8.33
C PHE A 42 2.31 -0.97 8.65
N PRO A 43 2.51 -0.11 9.68
CA PRO A 43 1.49 0.83 10.11
C PRO A 43 0.97 1.73 8.99
N SER A 44 -0.36 1.89 8.97
CA SER A 44 -1.06 2.76 8.05
C SER A 44 -2.36 3.19 8.69
N PHE A 45 -2.72 4.47 8.49
CA PHE A 45 -3.99 4.99 8.97
C PHE A 45 -5.04 4.91 7.85
N ASP A 46 -5.98 3.99 7.99
CA ASP A 46 -6.99 3.73 6.97
C ASP A 46 -8.20 4.69 7.06
N THR A 47 -9.05 4.69 6.03
CA THR A 47 -10.21 5.59 5.97
C THR A 47 -11.23 5.32 7.07
N ARG A 48 -11.42 4.06 7.49
CA ARG A 48 -12.38 3.71 8.54
C ARG A 48 -11.86 4.14 9.91
N GLU A 49 -10.59 3.90 10.19
CA GLU A 49 -9.91 4.39 11.40
C GLU A 49 -9.99 5.91 11.47
N ARG A 50 -9.71 6.58 10.34
CA ARG A 50 -9.85 8.02 10.22
C ARG A 50 -11.26 8.49 10.57
N TRP A 51 -12.31 7.95 9.92
CA TRP A 51 -13.68 8.34 10.21
C TRP A 51 -14.11 8.03 11.66
N ALA A 52 -13.66 6.91 12.22
CA ALA A 52 -13.93 6.56 13.61
C ALA A 52 -13.32 7.57 14.60
N SER A 53 -12.16 8.15 14.24
CA SER A 53 -11.42 9.12 15.07
C SER A 53 -11.91 10.57 15.00
N LEU A 54 -12.61 10.96 13.93
CA LEU A 54 -13.06 12.36 13.72
C LEU A 54 -14.24 12.71 14.62
N PRO A 55 -14.36 13.92 15.18
CA PRO A 55 -15.56 14.33 15.91
C PRO A 55 -16.76 14.55 14.97
N ASP A 56 -17.96 14.66 15.54
CA ASP A 56 -19.19 14.93 14.78
C ASP A 56 -19.12 16.32 14.13
N LEU A 57 -19.63 16.41 12.90
CA LEU A 57 -19.60 17.62 12.11
C LEU A 57 -20.67 18.63 12.58
N ALA A 58 -20.22 19.77 13.11
CA ALA A 58 -21.08 20.86 13.55
C ALA A 58 -21.58 21.70 12.36
N LEU A 59 -22.48 21.13 11.56
CA LEU A 59 -23.12 21.78 10.41
C LEU A 59 -23.85 23.08 10.81
N SER A 60 -24.41 23.14 12.02
CA SER A 60 -25.05 24.33 12.58
C SER A 60 -24.10 25.52 12.77
N LYS A 61 -22.78 25.29 12.80
CA LYS A 61 -21.75 26.35 12.86
C LYS A 61 -21.28 26.81 11.49
N VAL A 62 -21.62 26.11 10.41
CA VAL A 62 -21.19 26.49 9.06
C VAL A 62 -21.94 27.76 8.62
N ARG A 63 -21.21 28.74 8.11
CA ARG A 63 -21.71 30.02 7.61
C ARG A 63 -21.34 30.25 6.16
N LEU A 64 -20.24 29.66 5.69
CA LEU A 64 -19.77 29.76 4.32
C LEU A 64 -20.17 28.53 3.50
N ALA A 65 -20.69 28.77 2.30
CA ALA A 65 -20.88 27.74 1.29
C ALA A 65 -19.51 27.30 0.69
N PRO A 66 -19.41 26.10 0.10
CA PRO A 66 -18.14 25.61 -0.47
C PRO A 66 -17.59 26.51 -1.57
N ASP A 67 -18.45 27.15 -2.38
CA ASP A 67 -18.03 28.07 -3.44
C ASP A 67 -17.32 29.31 -2.88
N GLN A 68 -17.77 29.81 -1.73
CA GLN A 68 -17.12 30.93 -1.03
C GLN A 68 -15.77 30.51 -0.45
N ALA A 69 -15.67 29.28 0.06
CA ALA A 69 -14.40 28.74 0.54
C ALA A 69 -13.39 28.54 -0.61
N MET A 70 -13.83 28.06 -1.77
CA MET A 70 -13.00 27.96 -2.97
C MET A 70 -12.55 29.33 -3.48
N ALA A 71 -13.41 30.34 -3.41
CA ALA A 71 -13.07 31.73 -3.74
C ALA A 71 -12.05 32.32 -2.76
N ALA A 72 -12.21 32.09 -1.45
CA ALA A 72 -11.26 32.51 -0.42
C ALA A 72 -9.88 31.82 -0.56
N ALA A 73 -9.86 30.60 -1.09
CA ALA A 73 -8.64 29.89 -1.46
C ALA A 73 -8.06 30.30 -2.83
N GLU A 74 -8.71 31.24 -3.52
CA GLU A 74 -8.35 31.77 -4.84
C GLU A 74 -8.27 30.71 -5.95
N LEU A 75 -9.05 29.62 -5.82
CA LEU A 75 -9.03 28.53 -6.79
C LEU A 75 -9.63 28.98 -8.13
N LYS A 76 -8.94 28.65 -9.22
CA LYS A 76 -9.40 28.93 -10.59
C LYS A 76 -10.07 27.73 -11.27
N ARG A 77 -9.89 26.54 -10.69
CA ARG A 77 -10.42 25.26 -11.16
C ARG A 77 -10.92 24.47 -9.97
N TYR A 78 -11.83 23.53 -10.19
CA TYR A 78 -12.33 22.65 -9.14
C TYR A 78 -11.16 21.91 -8.48
N PRO A 79 -11.08 21.89 -7.13
CA PRO A 79 -9.99 21.23 -6.43
C PRO A 79 -10.06 19.71 -6.63
N ARG A 80 -8.91 19.04 -6.50
CA ARG A 80 -8.83 17.57 -6.46
C ARG A 80 -9.54 16.98 -5.24
N GLU A 81 -9.67 17.78 -4.19
CA GLU A 81 -10.27 17.40 -2.92
C GLU A 81 -10.93 18.62 -2.30
N LEU A 82 -12.22 18.51 -1.96
CA LEU A 82 -12.99 19.50 -1.21
C LEU A 82 -13.75 18.75 -0.13
N ARG A 83 -13.27 18.87 1.11
CA ARG A 83 -13.85 18.21 2.29
C ARG A 83 -14.17 19.23 3.36
N LEU A 84 -15.28 19.05 4.05
CA LEU A 84 -15.65 19.78 5.24
C LEU A 84 -15.53 18.82 6.42
N VAL A 85 -14.65 19.16 7.35
CA VAL A 85 -14.32 18.39 8.56
C VAL A 85 -14.20 19.32 9.74
N MET A 86 -14.30 18.80 10.96
CA MET A 86 -13.99 19.58 12.14
C MET A 86 -12.47 19.67 12.35
N GLN A 87 -12.00 20.85 12.74
CA GLN A 87 -10.70 21.06 13.37
C GLN A 87 -10.98 21.59 14.78
N ASN A 88 -10.85 20.74 15.79
CA ASN A 88 -11.34 21.01 17.14
C ASN A 88 -12.83 21.38 17.10
N ASP A 89 -13.21 22.56 17.60
CA ASP A 89 -14.60 23.02 17.68
C ASP A 89 -15.07 23.81 16.44
N GLU A 90 -14.22 23.95 15.42
CA GLU A 90 -14.48 24.75 14.21
C GLU A 90 -14.63 23.88 12.95
N PRO A 91 -15.72 24.03 12.16
CA PRO A 91 -15.82 23.38 10.86
C PRO A 91 -14.90 24.07 9.84
N VAL A 92 -14.12 23.26 9.10
CA VAL A 92 -13.07 23.72 8.19
C VAL A 92 -13.18 23.01 6.84
N TYR A 93 -13.12 23.79 5.77
CA TYR A 93 -12.93 23.27 4.41
C TYR A 93 -11.46 22.96 4.17
N ARG A 94 -11.15 21.70 3.90
CA ARG A 94 -9.85 21.23 3.39
C ARG A 94 -9.90 21.14 1.88
N LEU A 95 -8.98 21.83 1.24
CA LEU A 95 -8.87 21.97 -0.20
C LEU A 95 -7.53 21.43 -0.68
N LEU A 96 -7.55 20.56 -1.69
CA LEU A 96 -6.35 20.22 -2.47
C LEU A 96 -6.50 20.82 -3.86
N GLY A 97 -5.76 21.89 -4.12
CA GLY A 97 -5.75 22.58 -5.40
C GLY A 97 -5.30 21.68 -6.56
N ALA A 98 -5.70 22.12 -7.75
CA ALA A 98 -5.20 21.65 -9.03
C ALA A 98 -3.66 21.50 -9.07
N ASP A 99 -2.98 22.52 -8.58
CA ASP A 99 -1.53 22.69 -8.46
C ASP A 99 -0.89 21.83 -7.35
N GLY A 100 -1.70 21.12 -6.56
CA GLY A 100 -1.24 20.34 -5.41
C GLY A 100 -1.12 21.14 -4.12
N ARG A 101 -1.47 22.43 -4.12
CA ARG A 101 -1.45 23.27 -2.92
C ARG A 101 -2.58 22.84 -1.98
N ARG A 102 -2.23 22.59 -0.71
CA ARG A 102 -3.20 22.29 0.35
C ARG A 102 -3.55 23.58 1.08
N GLN A 103 -4.84 23.84 1.26
CA GLN A 103 -5.34 24.98 2.01
C GLN A 103 -6.47 24.55 2.94
N ALA A 104 -6.63 25.30 4.02
CA ALA A 104 -7.68 25.10 5.00
C ALA A 104 -8.41 26.43 5.18
N ILE A 105 -9.72 26.44 5.02
CA ILE A 105 -10.54 27.66 5.10
C ILE A 105 -11.59 27.45 6.19
N SER A 106 -11.69 28.38 7.13
CA SER A 106 -12.77 28.35 8.11
C SER A 106 -14.13 28.37 7.40
N ALA A 107 -15.00 27.43 7.75
CA ALA A 107 -16.38 27.45 7.27
C ALA A 107 -17.25 28.46 8.06
N VAL A 108 -16.69 29.15 9.05
CA VAL A 108 -17.38 30.14 9.90
C VAL A 108 -17.15 31.57 9.41
N ASP A 109 -15.89 31.94 9.12
CA ASP A 109 -15.51 33.32 8.78
C ASP A 109 -14.69 33.45 7.48
N GLY A 110 -14.34 32.33 6.82
CA GLY A 110 -13.60 32.33 5.56
C GLY A 110 -12.11 32.60 5.68
N ARG A 111 -11.55 32.72 6.89
CA ARG A 111 -10.11 32.90 7.06
C ARG A 111 -9.32 31.68 6.57
N VAL A 112 -8.16 31.93 5.98
CA VAL A 112 -7.19 30.87 5.68
C VAL A 112 -6.53 30.45 6.98
N LEU A 113 -6.64 29.17 7.32
CA LEU A 113 -5.98 28.57 8.47
C LEU A 113 -4.56 28.14 8.09
N GLY A 114 -3.60 28.50 8.93
CA GLY A 114 -2.22 28.06 8.83
C GLY A 114 -1.94 26.81 9.66
N ASP A 115 -0.66 26.65 9.99
CA ASP A 115 -0.18 25.59 10.87
C ASP A 115 -0.87 25.61 12.24
N ILE A 116 -1.03 24.43 12.83
CA ILE A 116 -1.58 24.27 14.16
C ILE A 116 -0.48 24.25 15.23
N THR A 117 -0.86 24.65 16.44
CA THR A 117 -0.02 24.59 17.64
C THR A 117 -0.02 23.19 18.25
N ALA A 118 0.93 22.93 19.15
CA ALA A 118 1.01 21.67 19.89
C ALA A 118 -0.23 21.44 20.77
N GLU A 119 -0.77 22.51 21.35
CA GLU A 119 -1.99 22.50 22.18
C GLU A 119 -3.21 22.11 21.35
N GLN A 120 -3.31 22.64 20.13
CA GLN A 120 -4.36 22.24 19.18
C GLN A 120 -4.21 20.79 18.74
N ALA A 121 -2.97 20.31 18.50
CA ALA A 121 -2.73 18.91 18.17
C ALA A 121 -3.11 17.97 19.34
N LEU A 122 -2.82 18.39 20.58
CA LEU A 122 -3.26 17.67 21.78
C LEU A 122 -4.78 17.64 21.92
N ALA A 123 -5.49 18.71 21.56
CA ALA A 123 -6.95 18.73 21.55
C ALA A 123 -7.52 17.70 20.55
N VAL A 124 -6.96 17.63 19.33
CA VAL A 124 -7.30 16.59 18.33
C VAL A 124 -7.06 15.18 18.90
N ALA A 125 -5.94 14.96 19.58
CA ALA A 125 -5.66 13.66 20.18
C ALA A 125 -6.60 13.30 21.34
N ARG A 126 -7.08 14.29 22.12
CA ARG A 126 -8.06 14.07 23.20
C ARG A 126 -9.44 13.67 22.72
N SER A 127 -9.84 14.09 21.51
CA SER A 127 -11.10 13.64 20.91
C SER A 127 -11.04 12.22 20.35
N HIS A 128 -9.85 11.61 20.29
CA HIS A 128 -9.70 10.25 19.78
C HIS A 128 -10.38 9.23 20.73
N PRO A 129 -11.19 8.28 20.24
CA PRO A 129 -11.92 7.34 21.11
C PRO A 129 -11.04 6.49 22.04
N ALA A 130 -9.81 6.21 21.60
CA ALA A 130 -8.82 5.46 22.38
C ALA A 130 -7.93 6.33 23.30
N ALA A 131 -8.21 7.62 23.43
CA ALA A 131 -7.44 8.53 24.27
C ALA A 131 -7.69 8.25 25.76
N VAL A 132 -6.62 8.07 26.54
CA VAL A 132 -6.68 7.92 28.00
C VAL A 132 -5.94 9.06 28.68
N ALA A 133 -4.68 9.25 28.32
CA ALA A 133 -3.85 10.36 28.81
C ALA A 133 -2.95 10.88 27.68
N PRO A 134 -3.51 11.59 26.68
CA PRO A 134 -2.75 12.11 25.56
C PRO A 134 -1.61 13.04 26.01
N ARG A 135 -0.40 12.76 25.53
CA ARG A 135 0.80 13.55 25.82
C ARG A 135 1.64 13.77 24.57
N LEU A 136 2.14 14.98 24.41
CA LEU A 136 3.08 15.31 23.35
C LEU A 136 4.41 14.62 23.63
N LEU A 137 4.88 13.83 22.69
CA LEU A 137 6.17 13.14 22.75
C LEU A 137 7.27 13.92 22.02
N GLY A 138 6.88 14.73 21.01
CA GLY A 138 7.81 15.59 20.29
C GLY A 138 7.26 16.04 18.95
N VAL A 139 8.13 16.64 18.14
CA VAL A 139 7.87 17.00 16.74
C VAL A 139 8.75 16.12 15.86
N VAL A 140 8.13 15.45 14.90
CA VAL A 140 8.78 14.52 13.98
C VAL A 140 8.78 15.11 12.58
N GLU A 141 9.97 15.41 12.09
CA GLU A 141 10.17 15.67 10.66
C GLU A 141 10.17 14.35 9.90
N ARG A 142 10.97 13.37 10.34
CA ARG A 142 11.05 12.06 9.70
C ARG A 142 11.54 11.01 10.69
N ASP A 143 10.88 9.86 10.73
CA ASP A 143 11.28 8.70 11.52
C ASP A 143 10.97 7.37 10.80
N GLN A 144 11.15 6.25 11.49
CA GLN A 144 10.98 4.91 10.94
C GLN A 144 9.58 4.63 10.38
N TRP A 145 8.54 5.26 10.93
CA TRP A 145 7.14 5.00 10.58
C TRP A 145 6.61 5.98 9.54
N SER A 146 7.16 7.20 9.55
CA SER A 146 6.80 8.31 8.67
C SER A 146 7.82 8.57 7.55
N VAL A 147 8.82 7.71 7.33
CA VAL A 147 9.92 7.93 6.36
C VAL A 147 9.47 8.14 4.91
N THR A 148 8.35 7.56 4.52
CA THR A 148 7.92 7.51 3.11
C THR A 148 7.50 8.88 2.54
N ALA A 149 7.70 9.06 1.23
CA ALA A 149 7.46 10.35 0.55
C ALA A 149 5.99 10.83 0.60
N ARG A 150 5.03 9.94 0.88
CA ARG A 150 3.61 10.31 1.02
C ARG A 150 3.37 11.34 2.12
N PHE A 151 4.28 11.41 3.11
CA PHE A 151 4.18 12.33 4.23
C PHE A 151 4.90 13.66 4.00
N ASP A 152 5.68 13.83 2.92
CA ASP A 152 6.42 15.07 2.63
C ASP A 152 5.54 16.33 2.69
N PRO A 153 4.32 16.34 2.11
CA PRO A 153 3.44 17.52 2.15
C PRO A 153 2.79 17.78 3.52
N LEU A 154 2.94 16.86 4.47
CA LEU A 154 2.26 16.83 5.77
C LEU A 154 3.23 17.04 6.94
N ARG A 155 4.53 17.17 6.66
CA ARG A 155 5.58 17.39 7.67
C ARG A 155 5.78 18.86 8.02
N PRO A 156 6.21 19.17 9.24
CA PRO A 156 6.45 18.26 10.36
C PRO A 156 5.15 17.76 11.00
N MET A 157 5.25 16.75 11.87
CA MET A 157 4.12 16.17 12.60
C MET A 157 4.35 16.26 14.12
N PHE A 158 3.32 16.58 14.89
CA PHE A 158 3.31 16.37 16.33
C PHE A 158 3.10 14.88 16.62
N LEU A 159 4.02 14.27 17.37
CA LEU A 159 3.91 12.90 17.83
C LEU A 159 3.25 12.88 19.20
N ILE A 160 2.09 12.24 19.32
CA ILE A 160 1.27 12.24 20.54
C ILE A 160 0.99 10.81 20.97
N GLY A 161 1.40 10.44 22.18
CA GLY A 161 1.04 9.15 22.77
C GLY A 161 -0.32 9.23 23.44
N LEU A 162 -1.24 8.29 23.18
CA LEU A 162 -2.61 8.31 23.73
C LEU A 162 -2.71 7.79 25.17
N GLY A 163 -1.69 7.07 25.66
CA GLY A 163 -1.65 6.52 27.02
C GLY A 163 -2.55 5.30 27.24
N ASN A 164 -3.09 4.69 26.18
CA ASN A 164 -3.84 3.45 26.23
C ASN A 164 -2.93 2.21 26.32
N ASP A 165 -3.50 1.05 26.67
CA ASP A 165 -2.76 -0.21 26.83
C ASP A 165 -2.05 -0.67 25.54
N ALA A 166 -2.64 -0.39 24.38
CA ALA A 166 -2.04 -0.67 23.07
C ALA A 166 -0.76 0.15 22.80
N GLY A 167 -0.50 1.21 23.59
CA GLY A 167 0.61 2.14 23.37
C GLY A 167 0.49 2.87 22.03
N THR A 168 -0.71 3.34 21.70
CA THR A 168 -1.00 4.05 20.47
C THR A 168 -0.30 5.40 20.45
N GLU A 169 0.39 5.68 19.35
CA GLU A 169 1.03 6.95 19.04
C GLU A 169 0.42 7.52 17.76
N LEU A 170 -0.04 8.76 17.80
CA LEU A 170 -0.62 9.48 16.68
C LEU A 170 0.37 10.49 16.11
N TYR A 171 0.40 10.58 14.79
CA TYR A 171 1.11 11.61 14.04
C TYR A 171 0.09 12.62 13.54
N VAL A 172 0.08 13.80 14.16
CA VAL A 172 -0.80 14.91 13.76
C VAL A 172 0.02 15.89 12.93
N SER A 173 -0.35 16.07 11.66
CA SER A 173 0.31 17.02 10.76
C SER A 173 0.26 18.43 11.34
N GLN A 174 1.39 19.10 11.47
CA GLN A 174 1.41 20.50 11.91
C GLN A 174 0.72 21.41 10.87
N ARG A 175 0.85 21.10 9.59
CA ARG A 175 0.30 21.92 8.49
C ARG A 175 -1.22 21.81 8.36
N SER A 176 -1.77 20.65 8.67
CA SER A 176 -3.20 20.39 8.46
C SER A 176 -3.96 20.08 9.73
N GLY A 177 -3.32 19.76 10.85
CA GLY A 177 -3.99 19.28 12.05
C GLY A 177 -4.74 17.95 11.89
N GLU A 178 -4.58 17.27 10.75
CA GLU A 178 -5.13 15.93 10.55
C GLU A 178 -4.21 14.88 11.16
N ILE A 179 -4.80 13.83 11.75
CA ILE A 179 -4.08 12.60 12.04
C ILE A 179 -3.77 11.93 10.70
N VAL A 180 -2.49 11.67 10.44
CA VAL A 180 -2.02 11.14 9.15
C VAL A 180 -1.41 9.74 9.25
N LEU A 181 -1.05 9.34 10.47
CA LEU A 181 -0.54 8.02 10.80
C LEU A 181 -0.83 7.73 12.27
N ASP A 182 -1.15 6.49 12.59
CA ASP A 182 -1.11 5.94 13.92
C ASP A 182 -0.20 4.71 13.95
N THR A 183 0.31 4.40 15.14
CA THR A 183 1.06 3.16 15.37
C THR A 183 0.75 2.62 16.76
N THR A 184 0.68 1.30 16.90
CA THR A 184 0.59 0.60 18.19
C THR A 184 1.93 0.00 18.58
N ARG A 185 2.12 -0.30 19.87
CA ARG A 185 3.34 -0.96 20.36
C ARG A 185 3.57 -2.31 19.69
N HIS A 186 2.49 -3.05 19.45
CA HIS A 186 2.52 -4.35 18.78
C HIS A 186 3.10 -4.21 17.36
N GLU A 187 2.58 -3.26 16.57
CA GLU A 187 3.09 -3.03 15.22
C GLU A 187 4.55 -2.55 15.24
N ARG A 188 4.90 -1.63 16.15
CA ARG A 188 6.25 -1.10 16.25
C ARG A 188 7.28 -2.19 16.55
N VAL A 189 6.96 -3.11 17.47
CA VAL A 189 7.86 -4.23 17.83
C VAL A 189 7.98 -5.26 16.70
N TRP A 190 6.84 -5.74 16.18
CA TRP A 190 6.88 -6.82 15.19
C TRP A 190 7.40 -6.37 13.83
N ASN A 191 7.22 -5.11 13.45
CA ASN A 191 7.77 -4.64 12.17
C ASN A 191 9.29 -4.57 12.15
N TRP A 192 9.99 -4.49 13.29
CA TRP A 192 11.45 -4.68 13.36
C TRP A 192 11.89 -6.10 13.00
N LEU A 193 11.00 -7.08 13.14
CA LEU A 193 11.21 -8.46 12.71
C LEU A 193 10.51 -8.79 11.38
N GLY A 194 9.61 -7.92 10.92
CA GLY A 194 8.78 -8.09 9.72
C GLY A 194 9.17 -7.15 8.59
N ALA A 195 8.32 -6.15 8.31
CA ALA A 195 8.46 -5.32 7.12
C ALA A 195 9.80 -4.55 7.04
N ILE A 196 10.39 -4.11 8.16
CA ILE A 196 11.64 -3.34 8.16
C ILE A 196 12.79 -4.15 7.53
N PRO A 197 13.15 -5.34 8.03
CA PRO A 197 14.19 -6.15 7.40
C PRO A 197 13.74 -6.75 6.05
N HIS A 198 12.46 -7.07 5.86
CA HIS A 198 11.98 -7.66 4.60
C HIS A 198 12.10 -6.69 3.42
N TRP A 199 11.68 -5.43 3.61
CA TRP A 199 11.74 -4.39 2.59
C TRP A 199 13.02 -3.54 2.65
N ILE A 200 13.92 -3.80 3.61
CA ILE A 200 15.11 -3.00 3.89
C ILE A 200 14.71 -1.53 4.14
N TYR A 201 13.68 -1.33 4.98
CA TYR A 201 13.02 -0.06 5.24
C TYR A 201 13.71 0.82 6.29
N PHE A 202 15.00 0.59 6.56
CA PHE A 202 15.76 1.39 7.50
C PHE A 202 15.73 2.88 7.10
N THR A 203 15.39 3.75 8.05
CA THR A 203 15.20 5.18 7.80
C THR A 203 16.36 5.82 7.03
N ALA A 204 17.61 5.50 7.40
CA ALA A 204 18.82 6.03 6.77
C ALA A 204 18.89 5.78 5.25
N LEU A 205 18.31 4.66 4.79
CA LEU A 205 18.23 4.30 3.37
C LEU A 205 16.90 4.76 2.76
N ARG A 206 15.77 4.48 3.43
CA ARG A 206 14.42 4.64 2.87
C ARG A 206 14.02 6.11 2.66
N GLN A 207 14.68 7.05 3.34
CA GLN A 207 14.52 8.49 3.11
C GLN A 207 14.87 8.91 1.67
N ASP A 208 15.80 8.19 1.03
CA ASP A 208 16.12 8.33 -0.39
C ASP A 208 15.46 7.17 -1.17
N ALA A 209 14.27 7.42 -1.71
CA ALA A 209 13.50 6.39 -2.40
C ALA A 209 14.21 5.81 -3.64
N PRO A 210 14.84 6.63 -4.52
CA PRO A 210 15.69 6.12 -5.60
C PRO A 210 16.84 5.21 -5.13
N LEU A 211 17.60 5.64 -4.12
CA LEU A 211 18.72 4.86 -3.59
C LEU A 211 18.24 3.54 -2.97
N TRP A 212 17.21 3.61 -2.12
CA TRP A 212 16.57 2.42 -1.55
C TRP A 212 16.16 1.42 -2.63
N ARG A 213 15.47 1.89 -3.68
CA ARG A 213 15.04 1.04 -4.79
C ARG A 213 16.23 0.37 -5.48
N GLN A 214 17.32 1.11 -5.76
CA GLN A 214 18.52 0.54 -6.38
C GLN A 214 19.19 -0.52 -5.49
N VAL A 215 19.31 -0.26 -4.19
CA VAL A 215 19.88 -1.22 -3.22
C VAL A 215 19.08 -2.51 -3.19
N VAL A 216 17.76 -2.45 -3.10
CA VAL A 216 16.92 -3.66 -3.06
C VAL A 216 16.95 -4.40 -4.40
N ILE A 217 16.84 -3.70 -5.55
CA ILE A 217 16.95 -4.31 -6.88
C ILE A 217 18.30 -5.03 -7.04
N GLY A 218 19.40 -4.37 -6.69
CA GLY A 218 20.75 -4.93 -6.81
C GLY A 218 20.96 -6.14 -5.89
N THR A 219 20.58 -6.00 -4.62
CA THR A 219 20.72 -7.07 -3.62
C THR A 219 19.88 -8.29 -3.97
N SER A 220 18.60 -8.10 -4.33
CA SER A 220 17.71 -9.18 -4.75
C SER A 220 18.15 -9.81 -6.07
N GLY A 221 18.70 -9.01 -7.01
CA GLY A 221 19.27 -9.52 -8.25
C GLY A 221 20.47 -10.46 -8.02
N ILE A 222 21.42 -10.05 -7.15
CA ILE A 222 22.56 -10.89 -6.75
C ILE A 222 22.07 -12.17 -6.08
N CYS A 223 21.13 -12.06 -5.15
CA CYS A 223 20.53 -13.21 -4.47
C CYS A 223 19.83 -14.17 -5.45
N GLY A 224 19.13 -13.64 -6.46
CA GLY A 224 18.56 -14.42 -7.55
C GLY A 224 19.61 -15.22 -8.32
N LEU A 225 20.73 -14.59 -8.69
CA LEU A 225 21.86 -15.28 -9.36
C LEU A 225 22.49 -16.36 -8.47
N VAL A 226 22.56 -16.13 -7.16
CA VAL A 226 23.02 -17.14 -6.18
C VAL A 226 22.05 -18.32 -6.12
N ALA A 227 20.74 -18.09 -6.12
CA ALA A 227 19.74 -19.15 -6.16
C ALA A 227 19.82 -19.97 -7.46
N VAL A 228 19.90 -19.30 -8.63
CA VAL A 228 20.08 -19.96 -9.94
C VAL A 228 21.34 -20.80 -9.98
N SER A 229 22.48 -20.24 -9.55
CA SER A 229 23.75 -20.96 -9.52
C SER A 229 23.72 -22.14 -8.55
N GLY A 230 23.02 -22.02 -7.41
CA GLY A 230 22.84 -23.10 -6.43
C GLY A 230 22.05 -24.27 -6.99
N ILE A 231 20.91 -24.01 -7.62
CA ILE A 231 20.10 -25.03 -8.31
C ILE A 231 20.93 -25.71 -9.40
N TRP A 232 21.63 -24.92 -10.22
CA TRP A 232 22.45 -25.44 -11.31
C TRP A 232 23.59 -26.34 -10.79
N ILE A 233 24.32 -25.90 -9.76
CA ILE A 233 25.36 -26.70 -9.10
C ILE A 233 24.76 -27.98 -8.50
N GLY A 234 23.60 -27.87 -7.85
CA GLY A 234 22.87 -29.00 -7.28
C GLY A 234 22.57 -30.04 -8.35
N LEU A 235 22.03 -29.64 -9.49
CA LEU A 235 21.71 -30.54 -10.61
C LEU A 235 22.96 -31.21 -11.19
N LEU A 236 24.06 -30.45 -11.34
CA LEU A 236 25.34 -30.99 -11.81
C LEU A 236 25.95 -32.03 -10.85
N ARG A 237 25.64 -31.92 -9.55
CA ARG A 237 26.13 -32.81 -8.49
C ARG A 237 25.11 -33.86 -8.07
N ALA A 238 23.89 -33.81 -8.61
CA ALA A 238 22.87 -34.79 -8.32
C ALA A 238 23.13 -36.07 -9.13
N GLY A 239 23.24 -37.20 -8.44
CA GLY A 239 23.38 -38.53 -9.01
C GLY A 239 22.09 -39.05 -9.63
N LEU A 240 21.33 -38.21 -10.36
CA LEU A 240 20.03 -38.57 -10.95
C LEU A 240 20.17 -39.66 -12.01
N ARG A 241 21.25 -39.61 -12.81
CA ARG A 241 21.57 -40.60 -13.85
C ARG A 241 22.45 -41.75 -13.38
N ARG A 242 23.37 -41.47 -12.45
CA ARG A 242 24.23 -42.47 -11.80
C ARG A 242 24.29 -42.16 -10.32
N ARG A 243 23.75 -43.07 -9.51
CA ARG A 243 23.71 -42.93 -8.05
C ARG A 243 25.13 -43.02 -7.47
N TYR A 244 25.35 -42.29 -6.37
CA TYR A 244 26.57 -42.41 -5.59
C TYR A 244 26.56 -43.68 -4.74
N ALA A 245 27.70 -43.98 -4.10
CA ALA A 245 27.84 -45.14 -3.21
C ALA A 245 26.69 -45.23 -2.19
N ALA A 246 26.13 -46.43 -2.05
CA ALA A 246 24.91 -46.75 -1.30
C ALA A 246 23.61 -46.15 -1.88
N GLY A 247 23.50 -45.99 -3.22
CA GLY A 247 22.26 -45.58 -3.89
C GLY A 247 21.88 -44.10 -3.72
N ARG A 248 22.77 -43.29 -3.14
CA ARG A 248 22.48 -41.90 -2.75
C ARG A 248 22.42 -40.94 -3.95
N ILE A 249 21.53 -39.96 -3.88
CA ILE A 249 21.37 -38.90 -4.89
C ILE A 249 22.42 -37.79 -4.70
N THR A 250 22.86 -37.54 -3.47
CA THR A 250 23.87 -36.52 -3.16
C THR A 250 25.22 -37.14 -2.81
N PRO A 251 26.35 -36.54 -3.23
CA PRO A 251 27.69 -36.97 -2.82
C PRO A 251 28.05 -36.51 -1.40
N TYR A 252 27.26 -35.61 -0.82
CA TYR A 252 27.58 -34.93 0.43
C TYR A 252 27.01 -35.68 1.66
N ARG A 253 27.49 -35.31 2.86
CA ARG A 253 26.99 -35.80 4.16
C ARG A 253 26.74 -34.62 5.11
N GLY A 254 25.94 -34.84 6.15
CA GLY A 254 25.62 -33.83 7.17
C GLY A 254 24.95 -32.59 6.59
N TRP A 255 25.31 -31.40 7.08
CA TRP A 255 24.74 -30.12 6.64
C TRP A 255 24.85 -29.86 5.13
N MET A 256 25.93 -30.31 4.49
CA MET A 256 26.10 -30.15 3.04
C MET A 256 25.13 -31.05 2.25
N ALA A 257 24.75 -32.22 2.80
CA ALA A 257 23.71 -33.05 2.20
C ALA A 257 22.33 -32.39 2.33
N TRP A 258 22.03 -31.83 3.50
CA TRP A 258 20.81 -31.06 3.74
C TRP A 258 20.70 -29.88 2.77
N HIS A 259 21.72 -29.02 2.71
CA HIS A 259 21.75 -27.87 1.82
C HIS A 259 21.59 -28.27 0.35
N HIS A 260 22.24 -29.35 -0.08
CA HIS A 260 22.14 -29.84 -1.46
C HIS A 260 20.74 -30.38 -1.80
N LEU A 261 20.17 -31.26 -0.96
CA LEU A 261 18.88 -31.89 -1.25
C LEU A 261 17.72 -30.91 -1.09
N THR A 262 17.70 -30.14 0.01
CA THR A 262 16.68 -29.11 0.21
C THR A 262 16.83 -27.97 -0.78
N GLY A 263 18.06 -27.57 -1.12
CA GLY A 263 18.31 -26.57 -2.15
C GLY A 263 17.87 -27.00 -3.55
N LEU A 264 17.84 -28.30 -3.86
CA LEU A 264 17.29 -28.79 -5.13
C LEU A 264 15.76 -28.71 -5.19
N VAL A 265 15.08 -28.97 -4.07
CA VAL A 265 13.62 -29.00 -4.00
C VAL A 265 13.07 -27.60 -3.69
N ALA A 266 13.43 -27.05 -2.53
CA ALA A 266 12.99 -25.73 -2.06
C ALA A 266 13.71 -24.58 -2.76
N GLY A 267 14.82 -24.82 -3.47
CA GLY A 267 15.47 -23.78 -4.26
C GLY A 267 14.59 -23.21 -5.36
N VAL A 268 13.66 -24.00 -5.92
CA VAL A 268 12.65 -23.50 -6.86
C VAL A 268 11.77 -22.46 -6.19
N VAL A 269 11.32 -22.72 -4.96
CA VAL A 269 10.52 -21.78 -4.16
C VAL A 269 11.31 -20.50 -3.87
N VAL A 270 12.56 -20.64 -3.40
CA VAL A 270 13.47 -19.50 -3.16
C VAL A 270 13.61 -18.67 -4.44
N LEU A 271 13.89 -19.31 -5.59
CA LEU A 271 14.05 -18.61 -6.86
C LEU A 271 12.76 -17.91 -7.30
N THR A 272 11.61 -18.58 -7.18
CA THR A 272 10.31 -18.00 -7.50
C THR A 272 10.02 -16.77 -6.65
N TRP A 273 10.23 -16.84 -5.33
CA TRP A 273 10.03 -15.71 -4.42
C TRP A 273 11.00 -14.57 -4.66
N MET A 274 12.28 -14.88 -4.97
CA MET A 274 13.26 -13.86 -5.30
C MET A 274 12.96 -13.16 -6.61
N PHE A 275 12.59 -13.92 -7.64
CA PHE A 275 12.20 -13.36 -8.93
C PHE A 275 10.95 -12.49 -8.81
N SER A 276 9.89 -12.98 -8.14
CA SER A 276 8.64 -12.25 -7.96
C SER A 276 8.83 -10.99 -7.10
N GLY A 277 9.58 -11.09 -5.99
CA GLY A 277 9.91 -9.97 -5.12
C GLY A 277 10.75 -8.90 -5.84
N TRP A 278 11.73 -9.31 -6.63
CA TRP A 278 12.53 -8.40 -7.46
C TRP A 278 11.67 -7.67 -8.51
N LEU A 279 10.73 -8.38 -9.15
CA LEU A 279 9.82 -7.81 -10.13
C LEU A 279 8.85 -6.78 -9.52
N SER A 280 8.50 -6.93 -8.24
CA SER A 280 7.61 -5.99 -7.52
C SER A 280 8.15 -4.55 -7.50
N LEU A 281 9.47 -4.38 -7.56
CA LEU A 281 10.15 -3.08 -7.59
C LEU A 281 10.17 -2.44 -8.98
N ASN A 282 9.48 -3.04 -9.94
CA ASN A 282 9.37 -2.55 -11.30
C ASN A 282 10.75 -2.26 -11.92
N PRO A 283 11.64 -3.28 -12.02
CA PRO A 283 12.94 -3.11 -12.62
C PRO A 283 12.76 -2.67 -14.08
N PHE A 284 13.57 -1.72 -14.54
CA PHE A 284 13.49 -1.14 -15.89
C PHE A 284 12.13 -0.54 -16.25
N ASP A 285 11.30 -0.21 -15.26
CA ASP A 285 10.02 0.49 -15.44
C ASP A 285 8.99 -0.29 -16.31
N LEU A 286 9.09 -1.63 -16.32
CA LEU A 286 8.26 -2.58 -17.08
C LEU A 286 6.74 -2.43 -16.87
N PHE A 287 6.31 -1.96 -15.69
CA PHE A 287 4.91 -1.80 -15.28
C PHE A 287 4.54 -0.33 -15.00
N THR A 288 5.33 0.62 -15.51
CA THR A 288 5.05 2.04 -15.28
C THR A 288 3.79 2.44 -16.00
N ARG A 289 2.82 2.94 -15.23
CA ARG A 289 1.55 3.45 -15.74
C ARG A 289 1.80 4.68 -16.63
N ARG A 290 1.14 4.71 -17.78
CA ARG A 290 1.15 5.85 -18.71
C ARG A 290 -0.20 6.58 -18.71
N GLY A 291 -0.16 7.89 -18.95
CA GLY A 291 -1.33 8.76 -19.07
C GLY A 291 -1.57 9.70 -17.89
N ASP A 292 -2.15 10.86 -18.17
CA ASP A 292 -2.46 11.88 -17.16
C ASP A 292 -3.71 11.49 -16.35
N ALA A 293 -3.49 11.08 -15.10
CA ALA A 293 -4.57 10.71 -14.19
C ALA A 293 -5.51 11.88 -13.87
N ARG A 294 -5.01 13.12 -13.92
CA ARG A 294 -5.80 14.29 -13.56
C ARG A 294 -6.80 14.65 -14.65
N GLU A 295 -6.37 14.73 -15.89
CA GLU A 295 -7.26 15.06 -17.01
C GLU A 295 -8.38 14.02 -17.15
N ALA A 296 -8.05 12.74 -16.94
CA ALA A 296 -9.05 11.68 -16.90
C ALA A 296 -10.08 11.90 -15.76
N LEU A 297 -9.63 12.22 -14.54
CA LEU A 297 -10.52 12.52 -13.42
C LEU A 297 -11.40 13.76 -13.68
N GLN A 298 -10.88 14.79 -14.35
CA GLN A 298 -11.66 15.97 -14.71
C GLN A 298 -12.71 15.67 -15.78
N ARG A 299 -12.36 14.89 -16.81
CA ARG A 299 -13.34 14.45 -17.82
C ARG A 299 -14.43 13.57 -17.21
N TYR A 300 -14.07 12.69 -16.28
CA TYR A 300 -15.02 11.89 -15.52
C TYR A 300 -15.96 12.73 -14.66
N ALA A 301 -15.43 13.75 -13.99
CA ALA A 301 -16.22 14.69 -13.21
C ALA A 301 -17.22 15.46 -14.08
N GLY A 302 -16.85 15.77 -15.33
CA GLY A 302 -17.69 16.56 -16.26
C GLY A 302 -17.88 18.02 -15.82
N HIS A 303 -17.01 18.50 -14.92
CA HIS A 303 -17.04 19.84 -14.36
C HIS A 303 -15.63 20.25 -13.90
N ASP A 304 -15.27 21.52 -14.12
CA ASP A 304 -13.93 22.04 -13.77
C ASP A 304 -13.96 23.47 -13.22
N ALA A 305 -15.09 24.17 -13.28
CA ALA A 305 -15.21 25.47 -12.62
C ALA A 305 -15.14 25.28 -11.10
N PRO A 306 -14.64 26.27 -10.32
CA PRO A 306 -14.57 26.17 -8.87
C PRO A 306 -15.95 26.42 -8.23
N THR A 307 -16.96 25.62 -8.60
CA THR A 307 -18.33 25.71 -8.09
C THR A 307 -18.92 24.32 -7.81
N VAL A 308 -19.84 24.25 -6.85
CA VAL A 308 -20.65 23.06 -6.55
C VAL A 308 -22.06 23.42 -6.07
N ALA A 309 -22.35 24.72 -5.83
CA ALA A 309 -23.67 25.25 -5.47
C ALA A 309 -24.39 24.39 -4.39
N ALA A 310 -23.80 24.34 -3.20
CA ALA A 310 -24.35 23.59 -2.07
C ALA A 310 -25.10 24.48 -1.08
N ALA A 311 -26.29 24.05 -0.65
CA ALA A 311 -26.97 24.59 0.52
C ALA A 311 -26.74 23.62 1.68
N LEU A 312 -25.75 23.91 2.51
CA LEU A 312 -25.42 23.03 3.62
C LEU A 312 -26.58 22.98 4.63
N PRO A 313 -26.90 21.80 5.18
CA PRO A 313 -27.94 21.70 6.20
C PRO A 313 -27.59 22.59 7.39
N SER A 314 -28.56 23.36 7.89
CA SER A 314 -28.38 24.18 9.11
C SER A 314 -28.46 23.36 10.40
N ARG A 315 -28.79 22.07 10.30
CA ARG A 315 -29.00 21.17 11.43
C ARG A 315 -27.90 20.11 11.50
N ASP A 316 -27.36 19.95 12.71
CA ASP A 316 -26.38 18.91 13.01
C ASP A 316 -26.96 17.51 12.81
N ARG A 317 -26.12 16.60 12.29
CA ARG A 317 -26.47 15.20 12.03
C ARG A 317 -25.52 14.32 12.83
N PRO A 318 -25.95 13.81 14.02
CA PRO A 318 -25.10 12.97 14.86
C PRO A 318 -24.50 11.80 14.08
N GLY A 319 -23.23 11.52 14.31
CA GLY A 319 -22.48 10.46 13.64
C GLY A 319 -21.95 10.80 12.24
N VAL A 320 -22.36 11.91 11.61
CA VAL A 320 -21.71 12.42 10.40
C VAL A 320 -20.43 13.16 10.80
N VAL A 321 -19.28 12.74 10.27
CA VAL A 321 -17.97 13.26 10.69
C VAL A 321 -17.22 14.02 9.59
N GLU A 322 -17.65 13.86 8.34
CA GLU A 322 -17.06 14.53 7.18
C GLU A 322 -18.11 14.67 6.06
N ALA A 323 -18.06 15.78 5.35
CA ALA A 323 -18.77 15.96 4.09
C ALA A 323 -17.77 16.22 2.96
N ARG A 324 -17.84 15.46 1.87
CA ARG A 324 -17.00 15.65 0.67
C ARG A 324 -17.86 16.10 -0.50
N PHE A 325 -17.34 17.01 -1.31
CA PHE A 325 -18.06 17.54 -2.47
C PHE A 325 -17.36 17.08 -3.74
N ILE A 326 -18.07 16.32 -4.56
CA ILE A 326 -17.53 15.76 -5.80
C ILE A 326 -18.48 16.00 -6.97
N TRP A 327 -17.96 15.80 -8.17
CA TRP A 327 -18.73 15.79 -9.41
C TRP A 327 -18.57 14.44 -10.11
N VAL A 328 -19.66 13.92 -10.67
CA VAL A 328 -19.66 12.70 -11.50
C VAL A 328 -20.54 12.96 -12.72
N GLY A 329 -19.95 13.00 -13.91
CA GLY A 329 -20.68 13.25 -15.16
C GLY A 329 -21.51 14.53 -15.16
N GLY A 330 -20.99 15.62 -14.59
CA GLY A 330 -21.67 16.90 -14.47
C GLY A 330 -22.78 16.93 -13.41
N ALA A 331 -22.90 15.90 -12.56
CA ALA A 331 -23.78 15.91 -11.39
C ALA A 331 -22.99 16.25 -10.12
N PRO A 332 -23.37 17.29 -9.35
CA PRO A 332 -22.73 17.60 -8.09
C PRO A 332 -23.28 16.68 -7.00
N LEU A 333 -22.40 16.18 -6.14
CA LEU A 333 -22.72 15.24 -5.06
C LEU A 333 -22.05 15.68 -3.76
N MET A 334 -22.76 15.53 -2.65
CA MET A 334 -22.19 15.61 -1.32
C MET A 334 -22.18 14.22 -0.69
N LEU A 335 -20.99 13.72 -0.41
CA LEU A 335 -20.78 12.44 0.25
C LEU A 335 -20.60 12.67 1.75
N LEU A 336 -21.51 12.16 2.55
CA LEU A 336 -21.44 12.23 4.01
C LEU A 336 -20.83 10.94 4.55
N ALA A 337 -19.68 11.05 5.21
CA ALA A 337 -19.07 9.93 5.91
C ALA A 337 -19.60 9.84 7.34
N HIS A 338 -19.88 8.61 7.76
CA HIS A 338 -20.37 8.31 9.10
C HIS A 338 -19.28 7.65 9.92
N ARG A 339 -19.23 7.98 11.21
CA ARG A 339 -18.28 7.41 12.19
C ARG A 339 -18.24 5.87 12.15
N ALA A 340 -19.38 5.25 11.87
CA ALA A 340 -19.53 3.79 11.79
C ALA A 340 -18.82 3.14 10.58
N GLY A 341 -18.20 3.93 9.69
CA GLY A 341 -17.48 3.41 8.52
C GLY A 341 -18.31 3.35 7.24
N SER A 342 -19.54 3.87 7.26
CA SER A 342 -20.44 3.94 6.10
C SER A 342 -20.44 5.34 5.47
N GLN A 343 -20.99 5.44 4.27
CA GLN A 343 -21.12 6.69 3.53
C GLN A 343 -22.53 6.79 2.93
N SER A 344 -23.07 8.00 2.88
CA SER A 344 -24.34 8.30 2.21
C SER A 344 -24.16 9.41 1.19
N VAL A 345 -24.87 9.30 0.07
CA VAL A 345 -24.82 10.27 -1.02
C VAL A 345 -26.05 11.16 -0.96
N VAL A 346 -25.83 12.46 -0.91
CA VAL A 346 -26.91 13.44 -0.92
C VAL A 346 -26.67 14.49 -2.00
N ASP A 347 -27.77 15.09 -2.43
CA ASP A 347 -27.74 16.24 -3.30
C ASP A 347 -27.22 17.46 -2.52
N PRO A 348 -26.18 18.17 -3.01
CA PRO A 348 -25.57 19.26 -2.26
C PRO A 348 -26.50 20.48 -2.12
N THR A 349 -27.46 20.67 -3.02
CA THR A 349 -28.37 21.82 -2.99
C THR A 349 -29.59 21.58 -2.10
N SER A 350 -30.18 20.39 -2.15
CA SER A 350 -31.39 20.06 -1.38
C SER A 350 -31.11 19.32 -0.07
N GLY A 351 -29.92 18.72 0.08
CA GLY A 351 -29.57 17.87 1.21
C GLY A 351 -30.31 16.53 1.27
N ALA A 352 -31.11 16.23 0.24
CA ALA A 352 -31.89 15.00 0.10
C ALA A 352 -31.04 13.82 -0.36
N SER A 353 -31.43 12.60 0.02
CA SER A 353 -30.76 11.38 -0.45
C SER A 353 -30.75 11.32 -1.97
N ARG A 354 -29.60 11.02 -2.55
CA ARG A 354 -29.40 10.96 -4.01
C ARG A 354 -28.81 9.63 -4.41
N THR A 355 -29.45 8.99 -5.39
CA THR A 355 -28.95 7.75 -6.00
C THR A 355 -28.48 8.05 -7.42
N LEU A 356 -27.27 7.62 -7.76
CA LEU A 356 -26.80 7.65 -9.14
C LEU A 356 -27.27 6.39 -9.88
N SER A 357 -27.81 6.56 -11.09
CA SER A 357 -28.03 5.42 -11.98
C SER A 357 -26.68 4.90 -12.48
N GLN A 358 -26.58 3.58 -12.66
CA GLN A 358 -25.39 2.96 -13.23
C GLN A 358 -25.12 3.50 -14.64
N ASP A 359 -26.16 3.74 -15.44
CA ASP A 359 -26.03 4.33 -16.78
C ASP A 359 -25.36 5.70 -16.77
N ARG A 360 -25.66 6.55 -15.76
CA ARG A 360 -24.98 7.84 -15.60
C ARG A 360 -23.51 7.64 -15.25
N ILE A 361 -23.20 6.70 -14.36
CA ILE A 361 -21.83 6.37 -13.97
C ILE A 361 -21.05 5.86 -15.19
N PHE A 362 -21.65 4.98 -16.01
CA PHE A 362 -21.04 4.45 -17.23
C PHE A 362 -20.88 5.52 -18.32
N ALA A 363 -21.86 6.41 -18.49
CA ALA A 363 -21.74 7.55 -19.41
C ALA A 363 -20.61 8.50 -19.00
N ALA A 364 -20.46 8.80 -17.70
CA ALA A 364 -19.34 9.56 -17.18
C ALA A 364 -18.01 8.80 -17.37
N ALA A 365 -18.02 7.50 -17.12
CA ALA A 365 -16.84 6.64 -17.27
C ALA A 365 -16.36 6.58 -18.71
N ALA A 366 -17.24 6.57 -19.71
CA ALA A 366 -16.87 6.63 -21.13
C ALA A 366 -15.98 7.83 -21.47
N GLN A 367 -16.08 8.92 -20.70
CA GLN A 367 -15.25 10.12 -20.88
C GLN A 367 -13.85 9.99 -20.25
N LEU A 368 -13.52 8.92 -19.52
CA LEU A 368 -12.21 8.71 -18.88
C LEU A 368 -11.06 8.57 -19.89
N LEU A 369 -11.31 7.95 -21.04
CA LEU A 369 -10.35 7.75 -22.12
C LEU A 369 -11.06 8.08 -23.45
N PRO A 370 -10.90 9.28 -24.02
CA PRO A 370 -11.74 9.76 -25.11
C PRO A 370 -11.31 9.19 -26.47
N GLU A 371 -10.06 8.73 -26.54
CA GLU A 371 -9.44 8.09 -27.71
C GLU A 371 -9.64 6.57 -27.71
N ALA A 372 -10.38 6.02 -26.74
CA ALA A 372 -10.63 4.60 -26.60
C ALA A 372 -12.13 4.32 -26.44
N THR A 373 -12.58 3.19 -26.97
CA THR A 373 -13.96 2.73 -26.84
C THR A 373 -14.09 1.93 -25.55
N MET A 374 -15.14 2.21 -24.78
CA MET A 374 -15.51 1.39 -23.63
C MET A 374 -16.12 0.07 -24.11
N THR A 375 -15.40 -1.04 -23.93
CA THR A 375 -15.75 -2.39 -24.41
C THR A 375 -16.33 -3.31 -23.34
N LEU A 376 -16.22 -2.94 -22.06
CA LEU A 376 -16.73 -3.71 -20.93
C LEU A 376 -17.51 -2.79 -19.98
N GLN A 377 -18.69 -3.24 -19.58
CA GLN A 377 -19.46 -2.69 -18.46
C GLN A 377 -19.97 -3.87 -17.65
N GLN A 378 -19.59 -3.95 -16.37
CA GLN A 378 -19.94 -5.08 -15.53
C GLN A 378 -20.19 -4.63 -14.11
N ARG A 379 -21.20 -5.20 -13.46
CA ARG A 379 -21.37 -5.14 -12.02
C ARG A 379 -20.83 -6.42 -11.39
N LEU A 380 -19.97 -6.27 -10.39
CA LEU A 380 -19.41 -7.36 -9.61
C LEU A 380 -20.01 -7.33 -8.22
N ASP A 381 -20.91 -8.26 -7.93
CA ASP A 381 -21.49 -8.46 -6.60
C ASP A 381 -20.64 -9.40 -5.72
N GLN A 382 -19.69 -10.12 -6.32
CA GLN A 382 -18.76 -11.01 -5.63
C GLN A 382 -17.31 -10.72 -6.05
N PRO A 383 -16.33 -11.06 -5.21
CA PRO A 383 -14.92 -10.95 -5.57
C PRO A 383 -14.58 -11.76 -6.82
N ASP A 384 -13.62 -11.28 -7.59
CA ASP A 384 -13.00 -12.04 -8.67
C ASP A 384 -11.47 -12.05 -8.56
N VAL A 385 -10.80 -12.65 -9.54
CA VAL A 385 -9.33 -12.82 -9.53
C VAL A 385 -8.55 -11.49 -9.58
N TYR A 386 -9.21 -10.37 -9.89
CA TYR A 386 -8.60 -9.03 -10.00
C TYR A 386 -9.19 -8.01 -9.00
N TRP A 387 -10.32 -8.31 -8.38
CA TRP A 387 -10.97 -7.51 -7.34
C TRP A 387 -11.36 -8.39 -6.15
N TYR A 388 -10.40 -8.60 -5.25
CA TYR A 388 -10.54 -9.45 -4.07
C TYR A 388 -9.93 -8.79 -2.84
N ALA A 389 -10.44 -9.16 -1.67
CA ALA A 389 -9.86 -8.78 -0.40
C ALA A 389 -8.75 -9.76 -0.01
N HIS A 390 -7.64 -9.23 0.50
CA HIS A 390 -6.60 -10.02 1.14
C HIS A 390 -6.06 -9.22 2.34
N HIS A 391 -5.02 -8.42 2.15
CA HIS A 391 -4.57 -7.45 3.16
C HIS A 391 -5.33 -6.12 3.12
N LEU A 392 -6.03 -5.85 2.02
CA LEU A 392 -6.88 -4.67 1.85
C LEU A 392 -8.33 -5.12 1.74
N GLN A 393 -9.21 -4.42 2.43
CA GLN A 393 -10.65 -4.57 2.25
C GLN A 393 -11.07 -4.03 0.89
N ARG A 394 -12.02 -4.70 0.24
CA ARG A 394 -12.60 -4.26 -1.03
C ARG A 394 -14.08 -4.02 -0.85
N VAL A 395 -14.56 -2.91 -1.42
CA VAL A 395 -15.98 -2.60 -1.47
C VAL A 395 -16.64 -3.46 -2.55
N LEU A 396 -17.79 -4.04 -2.20
CA LEU A 396 -18.70 -4.75 -3.09
C LEU A 396 -20.13 -4.29 -2.77
N PRO A 397 -21.03 -4.19 -3.76
CA PRO A 397 -20.79 -4.38 -5.19
C PRO A 397 -19.86 -3.31 -5.77
N VAL A 398 -19.18 -3.60 -6.89
CA VAL A 398 -18.36 -2.64 -7.63
C VAL A 398 -18.73 -2.66 -9.11
N LEU A 399 -18.68 -1.51 -9.78
CA LEU A 399 -18.79 -1.45 -11.24
C LEU A 399 -17.40 -1.52 -11.86
N ARG A 400 -17.24 -2.31 -12.92
CA ARG A 400 -16.03 -2.39 -13.73
C ARG A 400 -16.34 -1.91 -15.12
N VAL A 401 -15.54 -0.96 -15.59
CA VAL A 401 -15.50 -0.57 -17.00
C VAL A 401 -14.15 -0.93 -17.60
N GLY A 402 -14.14 -1.30 -18.89
CA GLY A 402 -12.90 -1.62 -19.62
C GLY A 402 -12.86 -0.93 -20.97
N PHE A 403 -11.65 -0.60 -21.41
CA PHE A 403 -11.37 0.14 -22.65
C PHE A 403 -10.47 -0.68 -23.57
N ASP A 404 -10.56 -0.42 -24.87
CA ASP A 404 -9.72 -1.00 -25.93
C ASP A 404 -8.43 -0.21 -26.21
N ASP A 405 -8.00 0.65 -25.28
CA ASP A 405 -6.71 1.33 -25.37
C ASP A 405 -5.55 0.32 -25.37
N VAL A 406 -4.37 0.76 -25.79
CA VAL A 406 -3.16 -0.09 -25.86
C VAL A 406 -2.85 -0.78 -24.51
N ALA A 407 -3.20 -0.15 -23.39
CA ALA A 407 -2.98 -0.69 -22.06
C ALA A 407 -4.12 -1.60 -21.56
N GLU A 408 -5.21 -1.74 -22.32
CA GLU A 408 -6.44 -2.47 -21.96
C GLU A 408 -6.92 -2.06 -20.55
N THR A 409 -7.10 -0.76 -20.35
CA THR A 409 -7.35 -0.14 -19.05
C THR A 409 -8.72 -0.51 -18.52
N TRP A 410 -8.78 -0.88 -17.25
CA TRP A 410 -10.00 -1.06 -16.46
C TRP A 410 -10.08 -0.01 -15.35
N PHE A 411 -11.29 0.46 -15.08
CA PHE A 411 -11.60 1.23 -13.88
C PHE A 411 -12.65 0.50 -13.04
N HIS A 412 -12.50 0.62 -11.72
CA HIS A 412 -13.44 0.13 -10.73
C HIS A 412 -14.10 1.32 -10.05
N LEU A 413 -15.42 1.38 -10.10
CA LEU A 413 -16.23 2.52 -9.67
C LEU A 413 -17.20 2.07 -8.58
N ASP A 414 -17.36 2.89 -7.55
CA ASP A 414 -18.39 2.66 -6.53
C ASP A 414 -19.79 2.89 -7.14
N PRO A 415 -20.68 1.88 -7.14
CA PRO A 415 -22.05 2.07 -7.63
C PRO A 415 -22.88 3.05 -6.81
N LEU A 416 -22.50 3.33 -5.55
CA LEU A 416 -23.21 4.26 -4.70
C LEU A 416 -22.82 5.71 -5.02
N SER A 417 -21.53 6.04 -4.90
CA SER A 417 -21.02 7.41 -5.03
C SER A 417 -20.52 7.78 -6.43
N GLY A 418 -20.24 6.81 -7.29
CA GLY A 418 -19.50 7.01 -8.53
C GLY A 418 -17.99 7.24 -8.31
N GLU A 419 -17.47 7.13 -7.09
CA GLU A 419 -16.03 7.30 -6.87
C GLU A 419 -15.21 6.25 -7.61
N ILE A 420 -14.07 6.67 -8.19
CA ILE A 420 -13.10 5.74 -8.79
C ILE A 420 -12.31 5.07 -7.67
N LEU A 421 -12.63 3.80 -7.40
CA LEU A 421 -11.99 2.99 -6.37
C LEU A 421 -10.68 2.35 -6.83
N GLY A 422 -10.49 2.19 -8.15
CA GLY A 422 -9.30 1.56 -8.69
C GLY A 422 -9.13 1.73 -10.19
N ARG A 423 -7.88 1.61 -10.65
CA ARG A 423 -7.49 1.55 -12.06
C ARG A 423 -6.50 0.41 -12.25
N SER A 424 -6.75 -0.46 -13.22
CA SER A 424 -5.89 -1.60 -13.57
C SER A 424 -5.66 -1.64 -15.07
N ASP A 425 -4.41 -1.67 -15.51
CA ASP A 425 -4.03 -1.94 -16.90
C ASP A 425 -3.53 -3.39 -17.07
N ARG A 426 -3.20 -3.78 -18.29
CA ARG A 426 -2.63 -5.10 -18.60
C ARG A 426 -1.35 -5.39 -17.82
N GLY A 427 -0.49 -4.39 -17.64
CA GLY A 427 0.75 -4.52 -16.88
C GLY A 427 0.48 -4.88 -15.41
N LEU A 428 -0.48 -4.20 -14.79
CA LEU A 428 -0.93 -4.48 -13.43
C LEU A 428 -1.60 -5.85 -13.30
N ARG A 429 -2.38 -6.28 -14.31
CA ARG A 429 -2.96 -7.63 -14.35
C ARG A 429 -1.89 -8.71 -14.47
N VAL A 430 -0.83 -8.48 -15.26
CA VAL A 430 0.34 -9.39 -15.31
C VAL A 430 1.08 -9.38 -13.98
N ARG A 431 1.31 -8.20 -13.39
CA ARG A 431 1.96 -8.06 -12.08
C ARG A 431 1.21 -8.78 -10.96
N ARG A 432 -0.13 -8.81 -10.99
CA ARG A 432 -0.93 -9.62 -10.06
C ARG A 432 -0.50 -11.08 -10.04
N TRP A 433 -0.25 -11.68 -11.20
CA TRP A 433 0.19 -13.06 -11.30
C TRP A 433 1.67 -13.22 -10.96
N LEU A 434 2.54 -12.38 -11.54
CA LEU A 434 3.98 -12.55 -11.38
C LEU A 434 4.52 -12.11 -10.00
N PHE A 435 3.78 -11.26 -9.29
CA PHE A 435 4.14 -10.82 -7.94
C PHE A 435 3.13 -11.31 -6.90
N ASN A 436 1.88 -10.83 -6.89
CA ASN A 436 0.97 -11.13 -5.78
C ASN A 436 0.73 -12.66 -5.64
N ALA A 437 0.50 -13.35 -6.77
CA ALA A 437 0.27 -14.79 -6.74
C ALA A 437 1.52 -15.59 -6.39
N LEU A 438 2.69 -15.22 -6.93
CA LEU A 438 3.92 -15.98 -6.72
C LEU A 438 4.63 -15.65 -5.40
N HIS A 439 4.55 -14.41 -4.93
CA HIS A 439 5.23 -13.92 -3.73
C HIS A 439 4.33 -13.96 -2.50
N SER A 440 3.13 -13.38 -2.59
CA SER A 440 2.14 -13.39 -1.50
C SER A 440 1.27 -14.64 -1.49
N PHE A 441 1.44 -15.54 -2.48
CA PHE A 441 0.69 -16.79 -2.57
C PHE A 441 -0.83 -16.60 -2.61
N ASP A 442 -1.30 -15.48 -3.17
CA ASP A 442 -2.70 -15.05 -3.14
C ASP A 442 -3.56 -15.72 -4.25
N PHE A 443 -3.38 -17.03 -4.41
CA PHE A 443 -4.18 -17.84 -5.31
C PHE A 443 -5.63 -17.90 -4.82
N PRO A 444 -6.64 -17.70 -5.71
CA PRO A 444 -8.05 -17.64 -5.32
C PRO A 444 -8.50 -18.83 -4.47
N LEU A 445 -8.07 -20.05 -4.83
CA LEU A 445 -8.40 -21.27 -4.07
C LEU A 445 -7.88 -21.24 -2.63
N LEU A 446 -6.66 -20.76 -2.41
CA LEU A 446 -6.06 -20.68 -1.07
C LEU A 446 -6.71 -19.57 -0.25
N LEU A 447 -7.03 -18.43 -0.87
CA LEU A 447 -7.70 -17.32 -0.19
C LEU A 447 -9.12 -17.69 0.25
N ALA A 448 -9.82 -18.52 -0.53
CA ALA A 448 -11.15 -19.01 -0.18
C ALA A 448 -11.15 -20.00 1.01
N HIS A 449 -9.99 -20.58 1.35
CA HIS A 449 -9.86 -21.62 2.37
C HIS A 449 -8.78 -21.26 3.41
N ARG A 450 -9.12 -20.42 4.38
CA ARG A 450 -8.29 -20.23 5.58
C ARG A 450 -8.53 -21.39 6.57
N PRO A 451 -7.50 -21.98 7.21
CA PRO A 451 -6.09 -21.55 7.25
C PRO A 451 -5.17 -22.24 6.22
N ALA A 452 -5.68 -22.80 5.12
CA ALA A 452 -4.83 -23.53 4.16
C ALA A 452 -3.75 -22.64 3.54
N TRP A 453 -4.06 -21.37 3.26
CA TRP A 453 -3.05 -20.38 2.84
C TRP A 453 -1.91 -20.24 3.86
N ASP A 454 -2.24 -20.12 5.15
CA ASP A 454 -1.25 -19.98 6.23
C ASP A 454 -0.30 -21.17 6.28
N ILE A 455 -0.87 -22.38 6.24
CA ILE A 455 -0.12 -23.65 6.27
C ILE A 455 0.84 -23.74 5.08
N VAL A 456 0.37 -23.40 3.88
CA VAL A 456 1.19 -23.47 2.66
C VAL A 456 2.32 -22.44 2.72
N VAL A 457 2.02 -21.18 3.04
CA VAL A 457 3.04 -20.12 3.05
C VAL A 457 4.08 -20.34 4.15
N ILE A 458 3.66 -20.74 5.36
CA ILE A 458 4.58 -21.08 6.45
C ILE A 458 5.41 -22.32 6.07
N GLY A 459 4.81 -23.37 5.52
CA GLY A 459 5.53 -24.57 5.09
C GLY A 459 6.60 -24.28 4.04
N LEU A 460 6.28 -23.46 3.04
CA LEU A 460 7.23 -23.00 2.03
C LEU A 460 8.34 -22.13 2.62
N SER A 461 7.99 -21.25 3.58
CA SER A 461 8.95 -20.42 4.29
C SER A 461 9.93 -21.25 5.13
N LEU A 462 9.44 -22.27 5.83
CA LEU A 462 10.25 -23.21 6.59
C LEU A 462 11.21 -24.00 5.67
N ALA A 463 10.73 -24.42 4.50
CA ALA A 463 11.58 -25.10 3.52
C ALA A 463 12.73 -24.20 3.04
N GLY A 464 12.44 -22.93 2.72
CA GLY A 464 13.46 -21.93 2.37
C GLY A 464 14.40 -21.61 3.54
N LEU A 465 13.89 -21.59 4.77
CA LEU A 465 14.67 -21.35 5.97
C LEU A 465 15.67 -22.50 6.22
N VAL A 466 15.29 -23.76 5.98
CA VAL A 466 16.22 -24.91 6.09
C VAL A 466 17.36 -24.79 5.08
N VAL A 467 17.09 -24.38 3.84
CA VAL A 467 18.14 -24.12 2.83
C VAL A 467 19.09 -23.03 3.31
N SER A 468 18.53 -21.96 3.87
CA SER A 468 19.27 -20.78 4.33
C SER A 468 20.15 -21.10 5.55
N ILE A 469 19.57 -21.68 6.61
CA ILE A 469 20.29 -22.06 7.83
C ILE A 469 21.39 -23.07 7.52
N SER A 470 21.12 -24.07 6.67
CA SER A 470 22.15 -25.04 6.29
C SER A 470 23.33 -24.37 5.58
N GLY A 471 23.09 -23.37 4.73
CA GLY A 471 24.14 -22.56 4.10
C GLY A 471 24.96 -21.74 5.11
N VAL A 472 24.28 -21.08 6.06
CA VAL A 472 24.93 -20.31 7.14
C VAL A 472 25.81 -21.21 8.01
N VAL A 473 25.31 -22.37 8.45
CA VAL A 473 26.06 -23.31 9.28
C VAL A 473 27.31 -23.85 8.55
N ILE A 474 27.19 -24.14 7.24
CA ILE A 474 28.33 -24.56 6.42
C ILE A 474 29.37 -23.44 6.32
N GLY A 475 28.93 -22.19 6.14
CA GLY A 475 29.79 -21.01 6.11
C GLY A 475 30.52 -20.78 7.43
N TRP A 476 29.78 -20.73 8.53
CA TRP A 476 30.30 -20.55 9.89
C TRP A 476 31.36 -21.60 10.25
N ARG A 477 31.05 -22.88 10.08
CA ARG A 477 31.99 -23.98 10.36
C ARG A 477 33.29 -23.89 9.56
N ARG A 478 33.26 -23.22 8.41
CA ARG A 478 34.45 -23.02 7.60
C ARG A 478 35.27 -21.83 8.04
N LEU A 479 34.63 -20.73 8.44
CA LEU A 479 35.30 -19.54 8.97
C LEU A 479 35.97 -19.81 10.32
N VAL A 480 35.42 -20.73 11.13
CA VAL A 480 35.98 -21.10 12.43
C VAL A 480 37.08 -22.16 12.33
N ARG A 481 37.11 -22.95 11.25
CA ARG A 481 38.10 -24.04 11.04
C ARG A 481 39.23 -23.66 10.08
N GLY A 482 39.15 -22.50 9.44
CA GLY A 482 40.20 -21.92 8.62
C GLY A 482 40.78 -20.73 9.35
#